data_AF-A0A2E7DS53-F1
#
_entry.id   AF-A0A2E7DS53-F1
#
_cell.length_a   1.000
_cell.length_b   1.000
_cell.length_c   1.000
_cell.angle_alpha   90.00
_cell.angle_beta   90.00
_cell.angle_gamma   90.00
#
_symmetry.space_group_name_H-M   'P 1'
#
loop_
_entity.id
_entity.type
_entity.pdbx_description
1 polymer ?
#
loop_
_entity_poly.entity_id
_entity_poly.type
_entity_poly.pdbx_seq_one_letter_code
_entity_poly.pdbx_strand_id
1 'polypeptide(L)'
;MQTIFFVPKDENPDDYVDDCSLWGLPIVHGVSNKLTEHNLNFEKAGVLKIPEKNNFFYKEEFPVGFHQKATLENDFYDLRNDFTLNVFNKRAGELEYENLKPFFAEKHRVRWVFQIIKTGKYDLTVLKNGEPFNDDKNIFYVFLREKLWN
;
A
#
# COMPACT_ATOMS: atom_id res chain seq x y z
N MET A 1 11.86 -6.18 -8.71
CA MET A 1 13.05 -6.43 -7.88
C MET A 1 12.75 -7.67 -7.06
N GLN A 2 13.60 -8.70 -7.08
CA GLN A 2 13.28 -10.00 -6.46
C GLN A 2 13.73 -10.01 -4.99
N THR A 3 12.82 -10.32 -4.09
CA THR A 3 13.11 -10.50 -2.66
C THR A 3 13.88 -11.80 -2.46
N ILE A 4 14.93 -11.78 -1.63
CA ILE A 4 15.82 -12.93 -1.37
C ILE A 4 15.92 -13.17 0.13
N PHE A 5 16.16 -14.42 0.53
CA PHE A 5 16.51 -14.78 1.90
C PHE A 5 18.04 -14.89 1.99
N PHE A 6 18.66 -14.07 2.83
CA PHE A 6 20.12 -14.02 2.98
C PHE A 6 20.56 -14.91 4.12
N VAL A 7 21.45 -15.87 3.83
CA VAL A 7 22.09 -16.71 4.85
C VAL A 7 23.57 -16.35 4.93
N PRO A 8 24.09 -15.98 6.11
CA PRO A 8 25.52 -15.74 6.33
C PRO A 8 26.38 -16.95 5.91
N LYS A 9 27.62 -16.68 5.49
CA LYS A 9 28.52 -17.71 4.96
C LYS A 9 28.86 -18.81 5.98
N ASP A 10 28.80 -18.46 7.26
CA ASP A 10 29.22 -19.31 8.37
C ASP A 10 28.07 -20.17 8.92
N GLU A 11 26.86 -19.97 8.40
CA GLU A 11 25.67 -20.74 8.74
C GLU A 11 25.32 -21.74 7.63
N ASN A 12 24.71 -22.87 8.01
CA ASN A 12 24.27 -23.88 7.07
C ASN A 12 22.95 -23.43 6.41
N PRO A 13 22.90 -23.18 5.09
CA PRO A 13 21.68 -22.76 4.41
C PRO A 13 20.56 -23.80 4.50
N ASP A 14 20.87 -25.07 4.75
CA ASP A 14 19.90 -26.15 4.91
C ASP A 14 18.96 -25.92 6.11
N ASP A 15 19.42 -25.21 7.15
CA ASP A 15 18.62 -24.93 8.35
C ASP A 15 17.47 -23.93 8.09
N TYR A 16 17.49 -23.25 6.94
CA TYR A 16 16.55 -22.19 6.57
C TYR A 16 15.66 -22.57 5.37
N VAL A 17 15.81 -23.78 4.83
CA VAL A 17 15.09 -24.24 3.62
C VAL A 17 13.58 -24.28 3.86
N ASP A 18 13.14 -24.72 5.04
CA ASP A 18 11.71 -24.81 5.38
C ASP A 18 11.06 -23.42 5.43
N ASP A 19 11.72 -22.46 6.06
CA ASP A 19 11.27 -21.07 6.13
C ASP A 19 11.29 -20.41 4.74
N CYS A 20 12.35 -20.61 3.96
CA CYS A 20 12.45 -20.02 2.61
C CYS A 20 11.40 -20.59 1.65
N SER A 21 11.09 -21.88 1.79
CA SER A 21 10.04 -22.56 1.01
C SER A 21 8.64 -22.06 1.40
N LEU A 22 8.41 -21.78 2.69
CA LEU A 22 7.15 -21.22 3.18
C LEU A 22 6.85 -19.83 2.58
N TRP A 23 7.88 -19.01 2.39
CA TRP A 23 7.76 -17.63 1.87
C TRP A 23 8.06 -17.51 0.37
N GLY A 24 8.43 -18.59 -0.31
CA GLY A 24 8.75 -18.61 -1.75
C GLY A 24 9.98 -17.78 -2.14
N LEU A 25 10.95 -17.64 -1.23
CA LEU A 25 12.12 -16.76 -1.42
C LEU A 25 13.37 -17.56 -1.82
N PRO A 26 14.11 -17.12 -2.85
CA PRO A 26 15.40 -17.73 -3.19
C PRO A 26 16.45 -17.43 -2.11
N ILE A 27 17.15 -18.49 -1.69
CA ILE A 27 18.28 -18.38 -0.75
C ILE A 27 19.51 -17.88 -1.50
N VAL A 28 20.06 -16.76 -1.06
CA VAL A 28 21.36 -16.27 -1.52
C VAL A 28 22.36 -16.45 -0.39
N HIS A 29 23.30 -17.37 -0.58
CA HIS A 29 24.39 -17.64 0.34
C HIS A 29 25.60 -16.77 -0.01
N GLY A 30 26.08 -15.98 0.94
CA GLY A 30 27.23 -15.10 0.78
C GLY A 30 26.93 -13.65 0.33
N VAL A 31 27.91 -12.77 0.54
CA VAL A 31 27.81 -11.32 0.37
C VAL A 31 27.89 -10.93 -1.11
N SER A 32 26.92 -10.17 -1.61
CA SER A 32 26.98 -9.55 -2.94
C SER A 32 28.20 -8.64 -3.05
N ASN A 33 28.94 -8.70 -4.17
CA ASN A 33 30.15 -7.89 -4.41
C ASN A 33 29.92 -6.37 -4.23
N LYS A 34 28.67 -5.89 -4.34
CA LYS A 34 28.33 -4.49 -4.08
C LYS A 34 28.35 -4.10 -2.59
N LEU A 35 28.15 -5.06 -1.68
CA LEU A 35 28.15 -4.81 -0.23
C LEU A 35 29.57 -4.77 0.35
N THR A 36 30.53 -5.43 -0.29
CA THR A 36 31.96 -5.36 0.08
C THR A 36 32.59 -3.99 -0.17
N GLU A 37 31.99 -3.15 -1.01
CA GLU A 37 32.46 -1.79 -1.28
C GLU A 37 32.23 -0.82 -0.10
N HIS A 38 31.36 -1.18 0.85
CA HIS A 38 30.89 -0.27 1.90
C HIS A 38 31.58 -0.43 3.28
N ASN A 39 32.68 -1.18 3.41
CA ASN A 39 33.43 -1.37 4.68
C ASN A 39 32.52 -1.68 5.89
N LEU A 40 31.47 -2.48 5.67
CA LEU A 40 30.53 -2.86 6.71
C LEU A 40 31.16 -3.92 7.62
N ASN A 41 31.11 -3.73 8.93
CA ASN A 41 31.51 -4.76 9.89
C ASN A 41 30.36 -5.77 10.06
N PHE A 42 30.39 -6.83 9.27
CA PHE A 42 29.33 -7.85 9.22
C PHE A 42 29.20 -8.66 10.51
N GLU A 43 30.27 -8.81 11.31
CA GLU A 43 30.22 -9.47 12.64
C GLU A 43 29.39 -8.68 13.67
N LYS A 44 29.16 -7.38 13.41
CA LYS A 44 28.34 -6.50 14.26
C LYS A 44 27.04 -6.06 13.58
N ALA A 45 26.78 -6.51 12.36
CA ALA A 45 25.62 -6.09 11.59
C ALA A 45 24.40 -6.92 11.99
N GLY A 46 23.45 -6.28 12.67
CA GLY A 46 22.13 -6.88 12.92
C GLY A 46 21.23 -6.76 11.71
N VAL A 47 20.44 -7.80 11.41
CA VAL A 47 19.35 -7.70 10.43
C VAL A 47 18.20 -6.92 11.07
N LEU A 48 18.08 -5.64 10.69
CA LEU A 48 16.94 -4.82 11.10
C LEU A 48 15.80 -5.02 10.09
N LYS A 49 14.76 -5.76 10.47
CA LYS A 49 13.50 -5.77 9.73
C LYS A 49 12.82 -4.41 9.92
N ILE A 50 12.93 -3.52 8.94
CA ILE A 50 12.20 -2.25 8.94
C ILE A 50 10.78 -2.57 8.44
N PRO A 51 9.74 -2.31 9.24
CA PRO A 51 8.36 -2.53 8.79
C PRO A 51 8.08 -1.62 7.59
N GLU A 52 7.84 -2.25 6.46
CA GLU A 52 7.56 -1.58 5.19
C GLU A 52 6.17 -0.95 5.26
N LYS A 53 6.05 0.34 4.94
CA LYS A 53 4.73 0.95 4.79
C LYS A 53 4.23 0.68 3.38
N ASN A 54 3.23 -0.18 3.27
CA ASN A 54 2.40 -0.31 2.07
C ASN A 54 0.94 -0.40 2.51
N ASN A 55 0.36 0.75 2.85
CA ASN A 55 -0.95 0.80 3.48
C ASN A 55 -1.88 1.76 2.76
N PHE A 56 -3.14 1.38 2.61
CA PHE A 56 -4.20 2.25 2.12
C PHE A 56 -5.25 2.45 3.22
N PHE A 57 -5.41 3.71 3.64
CA PHE A 57 -6.25 4.10 4.76
C PHE A 57 -7.44 4.92 4.29
N TYR A 58 -8.63 4.57 4.76
CA TYR A 58 -9.86 5.33 4.57
C TYR A 58 -10.85 4.96 5.68
N LYS A 59 -11.90 5.76 5.86
CA LYS A 59 -12.97 5.42 6.81
C LYS A 59 -13.98 4.48 6.14
N GLU A 60 -14.18 3.29 6.69
CA GLU A 60 -15.10 2.30 6.09
C GLU A 60 -16.56 2.77 6.07
N GLU A 61 -16.94 3.68 6.98
CA GLU A 61 -18.32 4.12 7.14
C GLU A 61 -18.41 5.63 7.38
N PHE A 62 -19.17 6.35 6.56
CA PHE A 62 -19.41 7.78 6.80
C PHE A 62 -20.76 8.28 6.26
N PRO A 63 -21.31 9.37 6.83
CA PRO A 63 -22.59 9.90 6.40
C PRO A 63 -22.52 10.62 5.04
N VAL A 64 -23.64 10.59 4.30
CA VAL A 64 -23.83 11.38 3.07
C VAL A 64 -23.48 12.84 3.29
N GLY A 65 -22.80 13.45 2.31
CA GLY A 65 -22.45 14.86 2.30
C GLY A 65 -21.22 15.21 3.13
N PHE A 66 -20.56 14.24 3.76
CA PHE A 66 -19.28 14.49 4.44
C PHE A 66 -18.10 14.21 3.51
N HIS A 67 -17.01 14.91 3.76
CA HIS A 67 -15.75 14.66 3.07
C HIS A 67 -15.13 13.37 3.59
N GLN A 68 -14.80 12.48 2.66
CA GLN A 68 -13.99 11.31 2.88
C GLN A 68 -12.53 11.63 2.55
N LYS A 69 -11.63 10.97 3.28
CA LYS A 69 -10.20 11.01 3.02
C LYS A 69 -9.71 9.59 2.74
N ALA A 70 -9.02 9.42 1.63
CA ALA A 70 -8.26 8.21 1.32
C ALA A 70 -6.76 8.55 1.32
N THR A 71 -5.91 7.70 1.88
CA THR A 71 -4.46 7.93 1.96
C THR A 71 -3.71 6.65 1.63
N LEU A 72 -2.83 6.71 0.63
CA LEU A 72 -1.87 5.65 0.34
C LEU A 72 -0.51 6.05 0.92
N GLU A 73 0.10 5.14 1.66
CA GLU A 73 1.49 5.22 2.12
C GLU A 73 2.29 4.08 1.51
N ASN A 74 3.36 4.41 0.80
CA ASN A 74 4.20 3.43 0.15
C ASN A 74 5.67 3.87 0.18
N ASP A 75 6.54 3.06 0.80
CA ASP A 75 7.96 3.39 0.93
C ASP A 75 8.78 3.09 -0.34
N PHE A 76 8.26 2.29 -1.27
CA PHE A 76 8.96 1.81 -2.47
C PHE A 76 8.77 2.69 -3.70
N TYR A 77 7.61 3.32 -3.83
CA TYR A 77 7.27 4.14 -4.98
C TYR A 77 7.36 5.62 -4.62
N ASP A 78 7.80 6.42 -5.59
CA ASP A 78 7.63 7.88 -5.53
C ASP A 78 6.19 8.22 -5.93
N LEU A 79 5.39 8.69 -4.98
CA LEU A 79 3.96 8.92 -5.17
C LEU A 79 3.61 10.33 -5.69
N ARG A 80 4.61 11.18 -5.96
CA ARG A 80 4.39 12.60 -6.30
C ARG A 80 3.69 12.80 -7.64
N ASN A 81 3.92 11.93 -8.60
CA ASN A 81 3.29 11.95 -9.91
C ASN A 81 2.81 10.52 -10.20
N ASP A 82 1.76 10.38 -11.01
CA ASP A 82 1.25 9.11 -11.56
C ASP A 82 0.14 8.41 -10.79
N PHE A 83 -0.21 8.86 -9.57
CA PHE A 83 -1.28 8.22 -8.79
C PHE A 83 -2.59 9.00 -8.86
N THR A 84 -3.66 8.32 -9.27
CA THR A 84 -5.03 8.81 -9.24
C THR A 84 -5.95 7.85 -8.50
N LEU A 85 -7.17 8.28 -8.20
CA LEU A 85 -8.16 7.48 -7.49
C LEU A 85 -9.46 7.40 -8.29
N ASN A 86 -9.97 6.18 -8.48
CA ASN A 86 -11.32 5.94 -8.93
C ASN A 86 -12.22 5.65 -7.72
N VAL A 87 -13.42 6.22 -7.73
CA VAL A 87 -14.45 5.98 -6.72
C VAL A 87 -15.69 5.48 -7.43
N PHE A 88 -15.98 4.18 -7.29
CA PHE A 88 -17.09 3.52 -8.00
C PHE A 88 -18.21 3.15 -7.04
N ASN A 89 -19.43 3.57 -7.36
CA ASN A 89 -20.63 3.17 -6.62
C ASN A 89 -21.10 1.80 -7.12
N LYS A 90 -20.74 0.74 -6.39
CA LYS A 90 -21.10 -0.65 -6.73
C LYS A 90 -22.60 -0.91 -6.76
N ARG A 91 -23.39 -0.15 -6.01
CA ARG A 91 -24.85 -0.36 -5.95
C ARG A 91 -25.56 0.29 -7.14
N ALA A 92 -25.17 1.51 -7.49
CA ALA A 92 -25.76 2.25 -8.60
C ALA A 92 -25.11 1.91 -9.95
N GLY A 93 -23.95 1.26 -9.96
CA GLY A 93 -23.22 0.90 -11.18
C GLY A 93 -22.59 2.11 -11.87
N GLU A 94 -22.27 3.17 -11.13
CA GLU A 94 -21.78 4.44 -11.66
C GLU A 94 -20.42 4.81 -11.08
N LEU A 95 -19.60 5.49 -11.90
CA LEU A 95 -18.33 6.04 -11.48
C LEU A 95 -18.56 7.46 -10.95
N GLU A 96 -18.26 7.69 -9.67
CA GLU A 96 -18.54 8.97 -9.01
C GLU A 96 -17.35 9.92 -9.12
N TYR A 97 -16.15 9.35 -9.12
CA TYR A 97 -14.94 10.06 -9.46
C TYR A 97 -14.07 9.20 -10.36
N GLU A 98 -13.67 9.76 -11.49
CA GLU A 98 -12.74 9.16 -12.44
C GLU A 98 -11.40 9.90 -12.36
N ASN A 99 -10.30 9.15 -12.23
CA ASN A 99 -8.94 9.67 -12.25
C ASN A 99 -8.74 10.87 -11.30
N LEU A 100 -9.33 10.80 -10.11
CA LEU A 100 -9.24 11.88 -9.13
C LEU A 100 -7.79 12.13 -8.77
N LYS A 101 -7.32 13.36 -9.02
CA LYS A 101 -5.98 13.78 -8.64
C LYS A 101 -5.88 13.94 -7.12
N PRO A 102 -4.73 13.63 -6.53
CA PRO A 102 -4.53 13.82 -5.11
C PRO A 102 -4.57 15.31 -4.75
N PHE A 103 -5.13 15.60 -3.59
CA PHE A 103 -5.03 16.92 -2.99
C PHE A 103 -3.61 17.19 -2.48
N PHE A 104 -2.91 16.13 -2.07
CA PHE A 104 -1.58 16.20 -1.51
C PHE A 104 -0.77 14.96 -1.92
N ALA A 105 0.45 15.19 -2.40
CA ALA A 105 1.36 14.12 -2.81
C ALA A 105 2.80 14.44 -2.36
N GLU A 106 3.35 13.54 -1.58
CA GLU A 106 4.75 13.47 -1.17
C GLU A 106 5.38 12.19 -1.71
N LYS A 107 6.70 12.07 -1.58
CA LYS A 107 7.44 10.89 -2.07
C LYS A 107 6.84 9.57 -1.59
N HIS A 108 6.42 9.46 -0.33
CA HIS A 108 5.96 8.19 0.27
C HIS A 108 4.49 8.22 0.70
N ARG A 109 3.77 9.30 0.43
CA ARG A 109 2.39 9.48 0.90
C ARG A 109 1.59 10.29 -0.10
N VAL A 110 0.42 9.81 -0.45
CA VAL A 110 -0.53 10.53 -1.30
C VAL A 110 -1.92 10.50 -0.68
N ARG A 111 -2.68 11.59 -0.83
CA ARG A 111 -3.98 11.78 -0.19
C ARG A 111 -5.00 12.38 -1.13
N TRP A 112 -6.17 11.76 -1.13
CA TRP A 112 -7.37 12.24 -1.81
C TRP A 112 -8.41 12.69 -0.80
N VAL A 113 -9.13 13.74 -1.16
CA VAL A 113 -10.29 14.24 -0.40
C VAL A 113 -11.43 14.41 -1.41
N PHE A 114 -12.56 13.80 -1.11
CA PHE A 114 -13.74 13.81 -1.98
C PHE A 114 -15.02 13.74 -1.14
N GLN A 115 -16.16 14.07 -1.74
CA GLN A 115 -17.45 14.08 -1.05
C GLN A 115 -18.41 13.14 -1.77
N ILE A 116 -19.16 12.33 -1.01
CA ILE A 116 -20.17 11.45 -1.59
C ILE A 116 -21.56 11.95 -1.19
N ILE A 117 -22.38 12.24 -2.19
CA ILE A 117 -23.73 12.82 -2.02
C ILE A 117 -24.85 11.78 -2.09
N LYS A 118 -24.54 10.53 -2.43
CA LYS A 118 -25.51 9.43 -2.50
C LYS A 118 -25.19 8.37 -1.46
N THR A 119 -26.21 7.69 -0.96
CA THR A 119 -25.98 6.48 -0.16
C THR A 119 -25.55 5.34 -1.06
N GLY A 120 -24.64 4.49 -0.58
CA GLY A 120 -24.19 3.37 -1.38
C GLY A 120 -23.05 2.57 -0.77
N LYS A 121 -22.67 1.55 -1.52
CA LYS A 121 -21.45 0.77 -1.31
C LYS A 121 -20.47 1.20 -2.38
N TYR A 122 -19.30 1.64 -1.96
CA TYR A 122 -18.32 2.24 -2.83
C TYR A 122 -17.04 1.43 -2.83
N ASP A 123 -16.33 1.47 -3.95
CA ASP A 123 -15.03 0.85 -4.14
C ASP A 123 -14.00 1.90 -4.49
N LEU A 124 -12.83 1.82 -3.86
CA LEU A 124 -11.70 2.67 -4.12
C LEU A 124 -10.63 1.89 -4.88
N THR A 125 -10.27 2.39 -6.05
CA THR A 125 -9.19 1.82 -6.84
C THR A 125 -8.15 2.89 -7.05
N VAL A 126 -6.95 2.65 -6.52
CA VAL A 126 -5.81 3.51 -6.80
C VAL A 126 -5.27 3.10 -8.16
N LEU A 127 -5.07 4.08 -9.04
CA LEU A 127 -4.46 3.87 -10.33
C LEU A 127 -3.06 4.44 -10.33
N LYS A 128 -2.13 3.73 -10.97
CA LYS A 128 -0.81 4.23 -11.33
C LYS A 128 -0.70 4.24 -12.85
N ASN A 129 -0.55 5.42 -13.45
CA ASN A 129 -0.53 5.58 -14.92
C ASN A 129 -1.76 4.97 -15.62
N GLY A 130 -2.93 5.04 -14.99
CA GLY A 130 -4.19 4.52 -15.51
C GLY A 130 -4.45 3.03 -15.21
N GLU A 131 -3.45 2.30 -14.72
CA GLU A 131 -3.58 0.89 -14.37
C GLU A 131 -3.84 0.70 -12.86
N PRO A 132 -4.66 -0.27 -12.44
CA PRO A 132 -4.85 -0.59 -11.03
C PRO A 132 -3.52 -0.86 -10.31
N PHE A 133 -3.31 -0.17 -9.19
CA PHE A 133 -2.09 -0.27 -8.40
C PHE A 133 -2.26 -1.15 -7.16
N ASN A 134 -3.47 -1.22 -6.60
CA ASN A 134 -3.78 -2.07 -5.46
C ASN A 134 -4.83 -3.13 -5.82
N ASP A 135 -4.54 -4.39 -5.50
CA ASP A 135 -5.41 -5.53 -5.80
C ASP A 135 -6.47 -5.78 -4.71
N ASP A 136 -6.33 -5.11 -3.55
CA ASP A 136 -7.26 -5.28 -2.44
C ASP A 136 -8.59 -4.54 -2.67
N LYS A 137 -9.69 -5.17 -2.22
CA LYS A 137 -11.04 -4.58 -2.27
C LYS A 137 -11.17 -3.48 -1.21
N ASN A 138 -11.02 -2.22 -1.61
CA ASN A 138 -11.12 -1.08 -0.70
C ASN A 138 -12.55 -0.55 -0.65
N ILE A 139 -13.39 -1.24 0.12
CA ILE A 139 -14.82 -0.98 0.17
C ILE A 139 -15.16 -0.05 1.33
N PHE A 140 -16.00 0.95 1.08
CA PHE A 140 -16.63 1.76 2.13
C PHE A 140 -18.14 1.94 1.88
N TYR A 141 -18.84 2.38 2.92
CA TYR A 141 -20.28 2.52 2.96
C TYR A 141 -20.69 3.95 3.31
N VAL A 142 -21.67 4.46 2.58
CA VAL A 142 -22.25 5.79 2.80
C VAL A 142 -23.72 5.65 3.11
N PHE A 143 -24.13 6.22 4.24
CA PHE A 143 -25.49 6.10 4.77
C PHE A 143 -26.11 7.48 5.04
N LEU A 144 -27.44 7.55 4.98
CA LEU A 144 -28.17 8.73 5.46
C LEU A 144 -27.99 8.82 6.96
N ARG A 145 -27.59 9.99 7.45
CA ARG A 145 -27.58 10.24 8.89
C ARG A 145 -29.04 10.30 9.36
N GLU A 146 -29.45 9.41 10.24
CA GLU A 146 -30.69 9.63 10.99
C GLU A 146 -30.53 10.93 11.80
N LYS A 147 -31.55 11.80 11.74
CA LYS A 147 -31.56 13.06 12.50
C LYS A 147 -31.43 12.73 13.99
N LEU A 148 -30.23 12.83 14.55
CA LEU A 148 -29.99 12.73 16.00
C LEU A 148 -30.28 14.05 16.74
N TRP A 149 -31.29 14.81 16.31
CA TRP A 149 -31.69 16.06 16.97
C TRP A 149 -33.22 16.17 16.98
N ASN A 150 -33.82 15.79 18.11
CA ASN A 150 -35.08 16.34 18.60
C ASN A 150 -34.75 17.50 19.54
#